data_AF-A0ABD7H8F4-F1
#
_entry.id   AF-A0ABD7H8F4-F1
#
_cell.length_a   1.000
_cell.length_b   1.000
_cell.length_c   1.000
_cell.angle_alpha   90.00
_cell.angle_beta   90.00
_cell.angle_gamma   90.00
#
_symmetry.space_group_name_H-M   'P 1'
#
loop_
_entity.id
_entity.type
_entity.pdbx_description
1 polymer ?
#
loop_
_entity_poly.entity_id
_entity_poly.type
_entity_poly.pdbx_seq_one_letter_code
_entity_poly.pdbx_strand_id
1 'polypeptide(L)'
;MSSTATSGAAVVSPAERVEVLFEELAELAGQRNAIDGRIVEIVAELDRDGLWGVTGARSVAGLVAWKMGCSSGNAHTIATVARRLPEFPRCARGMR
;
A
#
# COMPACT_ATOMS: atom_id res chain seq x y z
N MET A 1 15.11 -5.81 54.91
CA MET A 1 14.79 -6.45 53.61
C MET A 1 13.43 -5.92 53.18
N SER A 2 13.17 -5.33 52.03
CA SER A 2 13.97 -4.85 50.90
C SER A 2 13.12 -3.74 50.29
N SER A 3 13.67 -2.55 50.08
CA SER A 3 13.02 -1.52 49.28
C SER A 3 13.21 -1.89 47.82
N THR A 4 12.16 -2.42 47.19
CA THR A 4 12.07 -2.42 45.73
C THR A 4 11.93 -0.97 45.29
N ALA A 5 13.06 -0.38 44.90
CA ALA A 5 13.05 0.85 44.12
C ALA A 5 12.34 0.56 42.81
N THR A 6 11.15 1.13 42.63
CA THR A 6 10.49 1.19 41.33
C THR A 6 11.42 1.97 40.41
N SER A 7 12.15 1.24 39.55
CA SER A 7 13.00 1.81 38.52
C SER A 7 12.16 2.77 37.69
N GLY A 8 12.53 4.05 37.68
CA GLY A 8 11.81 5.10 36.99
C GLY A 8 11.60 4.73 35.53
N ALA A 9 10.34 4.75 35.08
CA ALA A 9 10.05 4.74 33.66
C ALA A 9 10.73 5.98 33.07
N ALA A 10 11.79 5.77 32.28
CA ALA A 10 12.46 6.84 31.57
C ALA A 10 11.40 7.57 30.72
N VAL A 11 11.20 8.85 30.99
CA VAL A 11 10.25 9.68 30.24
C VAL A 11 10.85 9.86 28.85
N VAL A 12 10.36 9.09 27.88
CA VAL A 12 10.74 9.22 26.47
C VAL A 12 10.42 10.64 26.02
N SER A 13 11.41 11.34 25.49
CA SER A 13 11.22 12.68 24.95
C SER A 13 10.29 12.65 23.73
N PRO A 14 9.60 13.76 23.40
CA PRO A 14 8.80 13.83 22.19
C PRO A 14 9.58 13.49 20.91
N ALA A 15 10.87 13.82 20.85
CA ALA A 15 11.74 13.51 19.71
C ALA A 15 11.97 12.00 19.57
N GLU A 16 12.35 11.32 20.65
CA GLU A 16 12.53 9.87 20.65
C GLU A 16 11.22 9.14 20.30
N ARG A 17 10.06 9.68 20.72
CA ARG A 17 8.77 9.08 20.33
C ARG A 17 8.48 9.21 18.84
N VAL A 18 8.87 10.32 18.21
CA VAL A 18 8.73 10.51 16.76
C VAL A 18 9.60 9.53 15.99
N GLU A 19 10.83 9.30 16.43
CA GLU A 19 11.74 8.32 15.80
C GLU A 19 11.14 6.92 15.80
N VAL A 20 10.63 6.46 16.94
CA VAL A 20 9.94 5.15 17.05
C VAL A 20 8.70 5.09 16.13
N LEU A 21 7.90 6.16 16.06
CA LEU A 21 6.74 6.20 15.16
C LEU A 21 7.13 6.18 13.68
N PHE A 22 8.27 6.79 13.32
CA PHE A 22 8.77 6.78 11.95
C PHE A 22 9.29 5.41 11.54
N GLU A 23 9.94 4.67 12.44
CA GLU A 23 10.32 3.28 12.19
C GLU A 23 9.09 2.41 11.96
N GLU A 24 8.04 2.55 12.79
CA GLU A 24 6.78 1.83 12.62
C GLU A 24 6.08 2.19 11.29
N LEU A 25 6.04 3.48 10.95
CA LEU A 25 5.50 3.94 9.66
C LEU A 25 6.30 3.41 8.47
N ALA A 26 7.63 3.31 8.58
CA ALA A 26 8.47 2.80 7.50
C ALA A 26 8.17 1.32 7.22
N GLU A 27 8.02 0.51 8.27
CA GLU A 27 7.63 -0.90 8.16
C GLU A 27 6.25 -1.04 7.51
N LEU A 28 5.25 -0.30 8.01
CA LEU A 28 3.90 -0.30 7.45
C LEU A 28 3.87 0.19 6.00
N ALA A 29 4.69 1.18 5.66
CA ALA A 29 4.82 1.68 4.29
C ALA A 29 5.42 0.62 3.36
N GLY A 30 6.42 -0.15 3.82
CA GLY A 30 6.97 -1.28 3.08
C GLY A 30 5.90 -2.32 2.77
N GLN A 31 5.11 -2.70 3.77
CA GLN A 31 3.99 -3.64 3.63
C GLN A 31 2.92 -3.12 2.66
N ARG A 32 2.53 -1.84 2.79
CA ARG A 32 1.56 -1.21 1.89
C ARG A 32 2.06 -1.20 0.45
N ASN A 33 3.34 -0.88 0.22
CA ASN A 33 3.92 -0.84 -1.11
C ASN A 33 3.95 -2.24 -1.77
N ALA A 34 4.22 -3.29 -1.01
CA ALA A 34 4.14 -4.67 -1.50
C ALA A 34 2.70 -5.07 -1.86
N ILE A 35 1.72 -4.67 -1.03
CA ILE A 35 0.29 -4.88 -1.30
C ILE A 35 -0.15 -4.13 -2.56
N ASP A 36 0.20 -2.84 -2.69
CA ASP A 36 -0.07 -2.04 -3.88
C ASP A 36 0.60 -2.65 -5.12
N GLY A 37 1.78 -3.23 -4.95
CA GLY A 37 2.47 -4.04 -5.95
C GLY A 37 1.60 -5.16 -6.51
N ARG A 38 1.08 -5.99 -5.61
CA ARG A 38 0.22 -7.10 -5.99
C ARG A 38 -1.12 -6.63 -6.59
N ILE A 39 -1.70 -5.55 -6.06
CA ILE A 39 -2.94 -4.96 -6.60
C ILE A 39 -2.73 -4.55 -8.06
N VAL A 40 -1.64 -3.84 -8.36
CA VAL A 40 -1.32 -3.39 -9.72
C VAL A 40 -1.19 -4.57 -10.69
N GLU A 41 -0.58 -5.69 -10.27
CA GLU A 41 -0.50 -6.89 -11.10
C GLU A 41 -1.87 -7.50 -11.41
N ILE A 42 -2.73 -7.63 -10.39
CA ILE A 42 -4.10 -8.15 -10.54
C ILE A 42 -4.89 -7.25 -11.49
N VAL A 43 -4.81 -5.93 -11.29
CA VAL A 43 -5.50 -4.96 -12.15
C VAL A 43 -4.96 -5.00 -13.58
N ALA A 44 -3.66 -5.22 -13.77
CA ALA A 44 -3.05 -5.34 -15.10
C ALA A 44 -3.56 -6.58 -15.85
N GLU A 45 -3.72 -7.70 -15.16
CA GLU A 45 -4.33 -8.92 -15.72
C GLU A 45 -5.81 -8.70 -16.06
N LEU A 46 -6.59 -8.14 -15.12
CA LEU A 46 -8.00 -7.81 -15.35
C LEU A 46 -8.21 -6.92 -16.58
N ASP A 47 -7.35 -5.92 -16.79
CA ASP A 47 -7.42 -4.99 -17.92
C ASP A 47 -6.99 -5.65 -19.23
N ARG A 48 -5.82 -6.30 -19.26
CA ARG A 48 -5.29 -6.94 -20.49
C ARG A 48 -6.22 -8.01 -21.05
N ASP A 49 -6.79 -8.82 -20.17
CA ASP A 49 -7.60 -9.97 -20.56
C ASP A 49 -9.10 -9.60 -20.67
N GLY A 50 -9.45 -8.33 -20.43
CA GLY A 50 -10.83 -7.83 -20.50
C GLY A 50 -11.77 -8.40 -19.43
N LEU A 51 -11.23 -9.04 -18.39
CA LEU A 51 -11.98 -9.77 -17.37
C LEU A 51 -12.89 -8.86 -16.55
N TRP A 52 -12.58 -7.57 -16.43
CA TRP A 52 -13.44 -6.60 -15.74
C TRP A 52 -14.83 -6.47 -16.38
N GLY A 53 -14.99 -6.84 -17.66
CA GLY A 53 -16.27 -6.77 -18.36
C GLY A 53 -17.37 -7.62 -17.71
N VAL A 54 -17.03 -8.76 -17.10
CA VAL A 54 -18.04 -9.64 -16.46
C VAL A 54 -18.60 -9.06 -15.16
N THR A 55 -17.98 -8.00 -14.61
CA THR A 55 -18.40 -7.42 -13.34
C THR A 55 -19.46 -6.33 -13.49
N GLY A 56 -19.81 -5.94 -14.73
CA GLY A 56 -20.70 -4.80 -15.00
C GLY A 56 -20.10 -3.42 -14.70
N ALA A 57 -18.80 -3.34 -14.43
CA ALA A 57 -18.10 -2.06 -14.32
C ALA A 57 -18.06 -1.36 -15.69
N ARG A 58 -18.00 -0.02 -15.71
CA ARG A 58 -17.90 0.76 -16.96
C ARG A 58 -16.45 1.04 -17.40
N SER A 59 -15.50 0.79 -16.51
CA SER A 59 -14.06 0.92 -16.75
C SER A 59 -13.28 0.19 -15.66
N VAL A 60 -12.01 -0.10 -15.92
CA VAL A 60 -11.09 -0.68 -14.92
C VAL A 60 -10.94 0.23 -13.70
N ALA A 61 -10.78 1.54 -13.90
CA ALA A 61 -10.72 2.49 -12.78
C ALA A 61 -12.03 2.49 -11.97
N GLY A 62 -13.19 2.35 -12.64
CA GLY A 62 -14.48 2.19 -11.97
C GLY A 62 -14.56 0.90 -11.14
N LEU A 63 -14.05 -0.21 -11.66
CA LEU A 63 -13.95 -1.48 -10.93
C LEU A 63 -13.05 -1.32 -9.69
N VAL A 64 -11.87 -0.71 -9.83
CA VAL A 64 -10.92 -0.49 -8.73
C VAL A 64 -11.52 0.40 -7.64
N ALA A 65 -12.14 1.52 -8.01
CA ALA A 65 -12.79 2.40 -7.05
C ALA A 65 -13.87 1.66 -6.24
N TRP A 66 -14.71 0.85 -6.92
CA TRP A 66 -15.74 0.06 -6.27
C TRP A 66 -15.17 -1.04 -5.36
N LYS A 67 -14.27 -1.88 -5.87
CA LYS A 67 -13.79 -3.06 -5.12
C LYS A 67 -12.84 -2.71 -3.99
N MET A 68 -12.06 -1.64 -4.14
CA MET A 68 -11.08 -1.21 -3.14
C MET A 68 -11.61 -0.13 -2.21
N GLY A 69 -12.81 0.40 -2.45
CA GLY A 69 -13.38 1.50 -1.64
C GLY A 69 -12.51 2.76 -1.63
N CYS A 70 -11.76 3.02 -2.70
CA CYS A 70 -10.82 4.13 -2.79
C CYS A 70 -11.35 5.29 -3.63
N SER A 71 -10.71 6.46 -3.51
CA SER A 71 -11.08 7.64 -4.30
C SER A 71 -10.91 7.40 -5.80
N SER A 72 -11.66 8.15 -6.61
CA SER A 72 -11.55 8.09 -8.07
C SER A 72 -10.14 8.42 -8.56
N GLY A 73 -9.45 9.37 -7.91
CA GLY A 73 -8.07 9.72 -8.20
C GLY A 73 -7.12 8.54 -7.95
N ASN A 74 -7.24 7.88 -6.79
CA ASN A 74 -6.40 6.72 -6.48
C ASN A 74 -6.66 5.56 -7.45
N ALA A 75 -7.93 5.29 -7.77
CA ALA A 75 -8.30 4.26 -8.72
C ALA A 75 -7.74 4.52 -10.14
N HIS A 76 -7.73 5.78 -10.59
CA HIS A 76 -7.12 6.16 -11.87
C HIS A 76 -5.61 5.96 -11.86
N THR A 77 -4.93 6.33 -10.77
CA THR A 77 -3.50 6.08 -10.61
C THR A 77 -3.19 4.60 -10.71
N ILE A 78 -3.89 3.74 -9.95
CA ILE A 78 -3.71 2.28 -9.98
C ILE A 78 -3.94 1.73 -11.39
N ALA A 79 -5.07 2.08 -12.04
CA ALA A 79 -5.39 1.62 -13.38
C ALA A 79 -4.39 2.12 -14.45
N THR A 80 -3.79 3.29 -14.26
CA THR A 80 -2.76 3.84 -15.14
C THR A 80 -1.45 3.08 -14.96
N VAL A 81 -1.02 2.85 -13.72
CA VAL A 81 0.19 2.09 -13.42
C VAL A 81 0.06 0.66 -13.93
N ALA A 82 -1.08 0.00 -13.70
CA ALA A 82 -1.36 -1.35 -14.19
C ALA A 82 -1.20 -1.48 -15.72
N ARG A 83 -1.78 -0.55 -16.47
CA ARG A 83 -1.68 -0.51 -17.95
C ARG A 83 -0.25 -0.35 -18.45
N ARG A 84 0.56 0.45 -17.73
CA ARG A 84 1.93 0.77 -18.10
C ARG A 84 2.97 -0.15 -17.46
N LEU A 85 2.55 -1.10 -16.62
CA LEU A 85 3.46 -2.00 -15.90
C LEU A 85 4.48 -2.70 -16.83
N PRO A 86 4.11 -3.17 -18.05
CA PRO A 86 5.07 -3.77 -18.97
C PRO A 86 6.16 -2.82 -19.48
N GLU A 87 5.92 -1.50 -19.47
CA GLU A 87 6.88 -0.47 -19.89
C GLU A 87 8.02 -0.29 -18.88
N PHE A 88 7.83 -0.71 -17.62
CA PHE A 88 8.76 -0.45 -16.51
C PHE A 88 9.20 -1.74 -15.78
N PRO A 89 9.89 -2.68 -16.46
CA PRO A 89 10.21 -3.99 -15.91
C PRO A 89 11.14 -3.95 -14.69
N ARG A 90 11.96 -2.89 -14.54
CA ARG A 90 12.78 -2.69 -13.34
C ARG A 90 11.93 -2.28 -12.13
N CYS A 91 10.98 -1.38 -12.32
CA CYS A 91 10.07 -0.95 -11.25
C CYS A 91 9.16 -2.10 -10.82
N ALA A 92 8.58 -2.82 -11.78
CA ALA A 92 7.72 -3.98 -11.52
C ALA A 92 8.42 -5.06 -10.68
N ARG A 93 9.73 -5.30 -10.91
CA ARG A 93 10.52 -6.23 -10.08
C ARG A 93 10.74 -5.74 -8.66
N GLY A 94 10.89 -4.43 -8.44
CA GLY A 94 11.11 -3.87 -7.10
C GLY A 94 9.85 -3.79 -6.24
N MET A 95 8.68 -4.11 -6.81
CA MET A 95 7.39 -4.16 -6.12
C MET A 95 7.06 -5.55 -5.55
N ARG A 96 7.90 -6.56 -5.82
CA ARG A 96 7.79 -7.95 -5.34
C ARG A 96 8.82 -8.22 -4.26
#